data_AF-A0A1J5F6E6-F1
#
_entry.id   AF-A0A1J5F6E6-F1
#
_cell.length_a   1.000
_cell.length_b   1.000
_cell.length_c   1.000
_cell.angle_alpha   90.00
_cell.angle_beta   90.00
_cell.angle_gamma   90.00
#
_symmetry.space_group_name_H-M   'P 1'
#
loop_
_entity.id
_entity.type
_entity.pdbx_description
1 polymer ?
#
loop_
_entity_poly.entity_id
_entity_poly.type
_entity_poly.pdbx_seq_one_letter_code
_entity_poly.pdbx_strand_id
1 'polypeptide(L)'
;MSSLSEDLQKTKSDIQQFRDITSRVLNYIPDVLDEETEFIGYQICSSNIAGTRKSIRPFRNDLFIRSVNIFNDRYGSFEEIINRLKNEEREFTQDEYHLVDSVVYTIQQAMGIGLDLMVQSNSARKHVGNRFEELIRTLLSNLEISIKKVVLSIPYETDEGNKYYRCETDVIISPFESVKSDATSINQNEIVVSLKTTTKDRMPKIFIDKVLMERFVGHPVRVVGISQNDIQRKEDTGEIKISSTFVSNLFMVYTRFLAQLEGYYYLDLPSKALERPFNQHIFTFSKFLLKDVWKMLNP
;
A
#
# COMPACT_ATOMS: atom_id res chain seq x y z
N MET A 1 10.43 -19.59 -19.59
CA MET A 1 9.91 -18.45 -18.79
C MET A 1 8.40 -18.55 -18.73
N SER A 2 7.77 -18.34 -17.58
CA SER A 2 6.30 -18.25 -17.52
C SER A 2 5.81 -17.00 -18.25
N SER A 3 4.58 -17.05 -18.75
CA SER A 3 3.97 -15.89 -19.40
C SER A 3 3.86 -14.70 -18.43
N LEU A 4 3.77 -13.47 -18.95
CA LEU A 4 3.66 -12.27 -18.12
C LEU A 4 2.39 -12.32 -17.24
N SER A 5 1.28 -12.82 -17.79
CA SER A 5 0.02 -12.98 -17.06
C SER A 5 0.10 -14.00 -15.92
N GLU A 6 0.79 -15.13 -16.12
CA GLU A 6 1.04 -16.11 -15.06
C GLU A 6 1.92 -15.54 -13.95
N ASP A 7 2.98 -14.83 -14.33
CA ASP A 7 3.94 -14.30 -13.36
C ASP A 7 3.34 -13.18 -12.50
N LEU A 8 2.52 -12.30 -13.09
CA LEU A 8 1.76 -11.28 -12.34
C LEU A 8 0.86 -11.86 -11.23
N GLN A 9 0.41 -13.11 -11.39
CA GLN A 9 -0.46 -13.78 -10.43
C GLN A 9 0.31 -14.56 -9.35
N LYS A 10 1.60 -14.85 -9.56
CA LYS A 10 2.45 -15.56 -8.60
C LYS A 10 2.87 -14.66 -7.44
N THR A 11 2.98 -15.27 -6.26
CA THR A 11 3.61 -14.68 -5.07
C THR A 11 5.01 -14.17 -5.40
N LYS A 12 5.36 -13.06 -4.75
CA LYS A 12 6.65 -12.37 -4.85
C LYS A 12 7.19 -12.26 -3.43
N SER A 13 8.38 -12.80 -3.20
CA SER A 13 9.01 -12.83 -1.88
C SER A 13 10.24 -11.93 -1.79
N ASP A 14 10.70 -11.42 -2.93
CA ASP A 14 11.92 -10.64 -3.04
C ASP A 14 11.69 -9.39 -3.92
N ILE A 15 12.40 -8.31 -3.58
CA ILE A 15 12.23 -7.00 -4.21
C ILE A 15 12.71 -7.02 -5.66
N GLN A 16 13.71 -7.83 -5.99
CA GLN A 16 14.14 -7.99 -7.39
C GLN A 16 13.07 -8.64 -8.25
N GLN A 17 12.30 -9.59 -7.70
CA GLN A 17 11.17 -10.17 -8.44
C GLN A 17 10.11 -9.10 -8.79
N PHE A 18 9.94 -8.09 -7.92
CA PHE A 18 9.08 -6.93 -8.20
C PHE A 18 9.69 -6.00 -9.24
N ARG A 19 11.00 -5.76 -9.22
CA ARG A 19 11.70 -4.99 -10.26
C ARG A 19 11.58 -5.64 -11.64
N ASP A 20 11.83 -6.94 -11.72
CA ASP A 20 11.85 -7.69 -12.97
C ASP A 20 10.47 -7.69 -13.64
N ILE A 21 9.42 -7.99 -12.86
CA ILE A 21 8.06 -7.97 -13.36
C ILE A 21 7.61 -6.56 -13.76
N THR A 22 8.02 -5.53 -12.99
CA THR A 22 7.75 -4.13 -13.32
C THR A 22 8.39 -3.77 -14.66
N SER A 23 9.66 -4.11 -14.86
CA SER A 23 10.36 -3.87 -16.13
C SER A 23 9.68 -4.55 -17.32
N ARG A 24 9.19 -5.78 -17.14
CA ARG A 24 8.44 -6.50 -18.17
C ARG A 24 7.11 -5.81 -18.50
N VAL A 25 6.39 -5.29 -17.51
CA VAL A 25 5.17 -4.53 -17.74
C VAL A 25 5.47 -3.19 -18.42
N LEU A 26 6.49 -2.45 -17.97
CA LEU A 26 6.88 -1.17 -18.57
C LEU A 26 7.32 -1.33 -20.04
N ASN A 27 7.96 -2.44 -20.39
CA ASN A 27 8.26 -2.77 -21.79
C ASN A 27 7.00 -3.12 -22.61
N TYR A 28 5.96 -3.65 -21.97
CA TYR A 28 4.73 -4.06 -22.64
C TYR A 28 3.76 -2.90 -22.89
N ILE A 29 3.69 -1.95 -21.96
CA ILE A 29 2.72 -0.83 -21.98
C ILE A 29 2.74 -0.02 -23.30
N PRO A 30 3.91 0.42 -23.83
CA PRO A 30 3.96 1.28 -25.01
C PRO A 30 3.35 0.64 -26.27
N ASP A 31 3.42 -0.69 -26.37
CA ASP A 31 2.97 -1.43 -27.55
C ASP A 31 1.46 -1.73 -27.54
N VAL A 32 0.77 -1.45 -26.42
CA VAL A 32 -0.63 -1.86 -26.23
C VAL A 32 -1.58 -0.74 -25.86
N LEU A 33 -1.10 0.44 -25.48
CA LEU A 33 -1.98 1.57 -25.21
C LEU A 33 -2.33 2.31 -26.50
N ASP A 34 -3.63 2.51 -26.73
CA ASP A 34 -4.14 3.17 -27.94
C ASP A 34 -4.68 4.57 -27.66
N GLU A 35 -5.21 4.78 -26.45
CA GLU A 35 -5.84 6.03 -26.04
C GLU A 35 -5.20 6.51 -24.74
N GLU A 36 -4.83 7.79 -24.69
CA GLU A 36 -4.28 8.44 -23.50
C GLU A 36 -4.87 9.85 -23.36
N THR A 37 -5.24 10.21 -22.13
CA THR A 37 -5.62 11.57 -21.78
C THR A 37 -5.17 11.88 -20.36
N GLU A 38 -5.03 13.16 -20.07
CA GLU A 38 -4.64 13.65 -18.75
C GLU A 38 -5.81 14.35 -18.04
N PHE A 39 -5.96 14.08 -16.74
CA PHE A 39 -6.93 14.78 -15.90
C PHE A 39 -6.37 14.96 -14.48
N ILE A 40 -6.19 16.22 -14.07
CA ILE A 40 -5.72 16.62 -12.72
C ILE A 40 -4.43 15.87 -12.31
N GLY A 41 -3.44 15.82 -13.21
CA GLY A 41 -2.14 15.17 -12.95
C GLY A 41 -2.15 13.65 -13.02
N TYR A 42 -3.24 13.03 -13.46
CA TYR A 42 -3.32 11.59 -13.72
C TYR A 42 -3.45 11.30 -15.21
N GLN A 43 -2.75 10.28 -15.67
CA GLN A 43 -2.97 9.69 -16.99
C GLN A 43 -4.06 8.65 -16.93
N ILE A 44 -4.86 8.65 -17.98
CA ILE A 44 -6.05 7.84 -18.15
C ILE A 44 -5.91 7.16 -19.50
N CYS A 45 -5.52 5.89 -19.49
CA CYS A 45 -5.23 5.16 -20.72
C CYS A 45 -6.18 3.99 -20.99
N SER A 46 -6.31 3.57 -22.24
CA SER A 46 -7.00 2.33 -22.60
C SER A 46 -6.33 1.64 -23.79
N SER A 47 -6.61 0.35 -23.89
CA SER A 47 -6.12 -0.55 -24.92
C SER A 47 -7.29 -1.18 -25.67
N ASN A 48 -7.20 -1.30 -26.98
CA ASN A 48 -8.20 -1.88 -27.88
C ASN A 48 -7.71 -3.26 -28.34
N ILE A 49 -7.97 -4.28 -27.52
CA ILE A 49 -7.50 -5.65 -27.77
C ILE A 49 -8.65 -6.47 -28.36
N ALA A 50 -8.48 -6.99 -29.58
CA ALA A 50 -9.46 -7.85 -30.26
C ALA A 50 -10.88 -7.22 -30.30
N GLY A 51 -10.97 -5.93 -30.59
CA GLY A 51 -12.23 -5.19 -30.66
C GLY A 51 -12.86 -4.88 -29.30
N THR A 52 -12.20 -5.22 -28.18
CA THR A 52 -12.64 -4.89 -26.83
C THR A 52 -11.76 -3.79 -26.24
N ARG A 53 -12.39 -2.68 -25.85
CA ARG A 53 -11.71 -1.60 -25.13
C ARG A 53 -11.52 -1.99 -23.66
N LYS A 54 -10.27 -2.10 -23.22
CA LYS A 54 -9.86 -2.31 -21.84
C LYS A 54 -9.26 -1.03 -21.27
N SER A 55 -9.90 -0.47 -20.26
CA SER A 55 -9.34 0.64 -19.48
C SER A 55 -8.37 0.11 -18.42
N ILE A 56 -7.22 0.76 -18.29
CA ILE A 56 -6.31 0.53 -17.16
C ILE A 56 -6.61 1.52 -16.03
N ARG A 57 -6.21 1.20 -14.81
CA ARG A 57 -6.25 2.18 -13.71
C ARG A 57 -5.51 3.48 -14.07
N PRO A 58 -6.03 4.64 -13.69
CA PRO A 58 -5.27 5.88 -13.77
C PRO A 58 -4.00 5.84 -12.92
N PHE A 59 -2.96 6.54 -13.36
CA PHE A 59 -1.70 6.67 -12.61
C PHE A 59 -1.22 8.12 -12.62
N ARG A 60 -0.51 8.51 -11.57
CA ARG A 60 -0.09 9.88 -11.33
C ARG A 60 1.20 10.20 -12.08
N ASN A 61 1.22 11.32 -12.81
CA ASN A 61 2.31 11.69 -13.71
C ASN A 61 3.64 11.98 -13.01
N ASP A 62 3.59 12.59 -11.84
CA ASP A 62 4.77 12.95 -11.04
C ASP A 62 5.38 11.75 -10.30
N LEU A 63 4.66 10.63 -10.13
CA LEU A 63 5.14 9.45 -9.42
C LEU A 63 5.44 8.26 -10.34
N PHE A 64 4.67 8.05 -11.41
CA PHE A 64 4.79 6.86 -12.24
C PHE A 64 5.90 6.97 -13.28
N ILE A 65 6.90 6.11 -13.19
CA ILE A 65 8.03 6.08 -14.13
C ILE A 65 7.68 5.16 -15.32
N ARG A 66 7.31 5.76 -16.45
CA ARG A 66 6.91 5.00 -17.66
C ARG A 66 8.07 4.31 -18.38
N SER A 67 9.24 4.93 -18.42
CA SER A 67 10.39 4.39 -19.15
C SER A 67 11.10 3.33 -18.32
N VAL A 68 11.24 2.13 -18.89
CA VAL A 68 11.97 1.01 -18.27
C VAL A 68 13.42 1.34 -17.94
N ASN A 69 14.10 2.13 -18.79
CA ASN A 69 15.49 2.52 -18.55
C ASN A 69 15.58 3.48 -17.36
N ILE A 70 14.72 4.51 -17.34
CA ILE A 70 14.65 5.46 -16.21
C ILE A 70 14.25 4.74 -14.92
N PHE A 71 13.32 3.77 -15.01
CA PHE A 71 12.92 2.96 -13.86
C PHE A 71 14.10 2.16 -13.32
N ASN A 72 14.86 1.48 -14.17
CA ASN A 72 16.03 0.71 -13.75
C ASN A 72 17.12 1.58 -13.10
N ASP A 73 17.40 2.76 -13.66
CA ASP A 73 18.37 3.70 -13.09
C ASP A 73 17.90 4.19 -11.71
N ARG A 74 16.64 4.63 -11.61
CA ARG A 74 16.03 5.09 -10.35
C ARG A 74 15.90 3.97 -9.32
N TYR A 75 15.67 2.74 -9.77
CA TYR A 75 15.66 1.57 -8.90
C TYR A 75 17.05 1.33 -8.29
N GLY A 76 18.13 1.51 -9.06
CA GLY A 76 19.49 1.44 -8.53
C GLY A 76 19.73 2.45 -7.41
N SER A 77 19.34 3.72 -7.61
CA SER A 77 19.42 4.75 -6.56
C SER A 77 18.51 4.45 -5.35
N PHE A 78 17.35 3.83 -5.60
CA PHE A 78 16.49 3.34 -4.52
C PHE A 78 17.18 2.25 -3.70
N GLU A 79 17.87 1.29 -4.32
CA GLU A 79 18.64 0.27 -3.60
C GLU A 79 19.75 0.89 -2.75
N GLU A 80 20.42 1.94 -3.24
CA GLU A 80 21.41 2.69 -2.46
C GLU A 80 20.80 3.33 -1.20
N ILE A 81 19.60 3.94 -1.32
CA ILE A 81 18.86 4.49 -0.17
C ILE A 81 18.50 3.39 0.83
N ILE A 82 18.00 2.25 0.36
CA ILE A 82 17.67 1.11 1.23
C ILE A 82 18.92 0.59 1.95
N ASN A 83 20.05 0.47 1.26
CA ASN A 83 21.32 0.04 1.87
C ASN A 83 21.81 1.04 2.92
N ARG A 84 21.72 2.34 2.65
CA ARG A 84 22.03 3.40 3.64
C ARG A 84 21.11 3.32 4.85
N LEU A 85 19.82 3.10 4.64
CA LEU A 85 18.84 2.93 5.71
C LEU A 85 19.15 1.71 6.60
N LYS A 86 19.58 0.59 5.99
CA LYS A 86 20.05 -0.60 6.72
C LYS A 86 21.30 -0.29 7.56
N ASN A 87 22.21 0.52 7.04
CA ASN A 87 23.41 0.99 7.73
C ASN A 87 23.15 2.16 8.70
N GLU A 88 21.95 2.21 9.28
CA GLU A 88 21.54 3.17 10.30
C GLU A 88 21.51 4.66 9.88
N GLU A 89 21.61 4.98 8.59
CA GLU A 89 21.43 6.37 8.13
C GLU A 89 19.96 6.79 8.28
N ARG A 90 19.72 8.00 8.81
CA ARG A 90 18.37 8.52 9.10
C ARG A 90 18.10 9.90 8.50
N GLU A 91 19.07 10.46 7.80
CA GLU A 91 18.94 11.76 7.15
C GLU A 91 18.87 11.57 5.65
N PHE A 92 17.76 12.00 5.06
CA PHE A 92 17.52 11.90 3.63
C PHE A 92 16.95 13.23 3.13
N THR A 93 17.35 13.60 1.92
CA THR A 93 16.88 14.77 1.20
C THR A 93 15.45 14.58 0.71
N GLN A 94 14.74 15.67 0.40
CA GLN A 94 13.37 15.59 -0.14
C GLN A 94 13.31 14.84 -1.48
N ASP A 95 14.35 14.94 -2.30
CA ASP A 95 14.43 14.22 -3.56
C ASP A 95 14.52 12.70 -3.34
N GLU A 96 15.18 12.25 -2.28
CA GLU A 96 15.25 10.83 -1.90
C GLU A 96 13.91 10.32 -1.37
N TYR A 97 13.19 11.12 -0.57
CA TYR A 97 11.80 10.79 -0.19
C TYR A 97 10.94 10.61 -1.44
N HIS A 98 11.02 11.54 -2.39
CA HIS A 98 10.27 11.47 -3.64
C HIS A 98 10.70 10.30 -4.54
N LEU A 99 11.98 9.96 -4.58
CA LEU A 99 12.50 8.80 -5.32
C LEU A 99 11.92 7.50 -4.76
N VAL A 100 11.90 7.33 -3.44
CA VAL A 100 11.29 6.17 -2.77
C VAL A 100 9.81 6.07 -3.12
N ASP A 101 9.05 7.16 -3.00
CA ASP A 101 7.63 7.16 -3.35
C ASP A 101 7.42 6.80 -4.83
N SER A 102 8.21 7.38 -5.75
CA SER A 102 8.09 7.14 -7.18
C SER A 102 8.39 5.69 -7.57
N VAL A 103 9.47 5.09 -7.04
CA VAL A 103 9.84 3.70 -7.35
C VAL A 103 8.80 2.73 -6.80
N VAL A 104 8.40 2.87 -5.53
CA VAL A 104 7.43 1.97 -4.90
C VAL A 104 6.04 2.11 -5.54
N TYR A 105 5.62 3.34 -5.85
CA TYR A 105 4.38 3.60 -6.58
C TYR A 105 4.42 2.99 -7.99
N THR A 106 5.54 3.14 -8.71
CA THR A 106 5.70 2.57 -10.06
C THR A 106 5.57 1.05 -10.04
N ILE A 107 6.23 0.37 -9.10
CA ILE A 107 6.11 -1.09 -8.93
C ILE A 107 4.64 -1.47 -8.72
N GLN A 108 3.99 -0.87 -7.73
CA GLN A 108 2.61 -1.21 -7.39
C GLN A 108 1.64 -0.92 -8.55
N GLN A 109 1.80 0.22 -9.24
CA GLN A 109 0.95 0.57 -10.38
C GLN A 109 1.21 -0.27 -11.60
N ALA A 110 2.46 -0.64 -11.90
CA ALA A 110 2.78 -1.53 -13.00
C ALA A 110 2.14 -2.91 -12.79
N MET A 111 2.20 -3.46 -11.57
CA MET A 111 1.48 -4.70 -11.24
C MET A 111 -0.03 -4.57 -11.49
N GLY A 112 -0.60 -3.43 -11.07
CA GLY A 112 -1.98 -3.08 -11.32
C GLY A 112 -2.35 -3.06 -12.80
N ILE A 113 -1.61 -2.30 -13.61
CA ILE A 113 -1.83 -2.10 -15.03
C ILE A 113 -1.68 -3.43 -15.79
N GLY A 114 -0.63 -4.20 -15.49
CA GLY A 114 -0.43 -5.52 -16.09
C GLY A 114 -1.59 -6.47 -15.82
N LEU A 115 -2.11 -6.49 -14.59
CA LEU A 115 -3.26 -7.30 -14.22
C LEU A 115 -4.56 -6.82 -14.87
N ASP A 116 -4.78 -5.50 -14.99
CA ASP A 116 -5.94 -4.93 -15.68
C ASP A 116 -5.98 -5.32 -17.17
N LEU A 117 -4.81 -5.37 -17.83
CA LEU A 117 -4.69 -5.74 -19.24
C LEU A 117 -4.87 -7.25 -19.48
N MET A 118 -4.28 -8.09 -18.62
CA MET A 118 -4.06 -9.51 -18.91
C MET A 118 -4.98 -10.47 -18.15
N VAL A 119 -5.64 -10.01 -17.08
CA VAL A 119 -6.41 -10.87 -16.18
C VAL A 119 -7.86 -10.40 -16.07
N GLN A 120 -8.79 -11.31 -15.80
CA GLN A 120 -10.20 -10.98 -15.58
C GLN A 120 -10.36 -10.07 -14.35
N SER A 121 -11.20 -9.04 -14.47
CA SER A 121 -11.28 -7.91 -13.51
C SER A 121 -11.44 -8.31 -12.04
N ASN A 122 -12.28 -9.31 -11.74
CA ASN A 122 -12.47 -9.78 -10.35
C ASN A 122 -11.20 -10.44 -9.77
N SER A 123 -10.50 -11.23 -10.59
CA SER A 123 -9.23 -11.84 -10.19
C SER A 123 -8.12 -10.79 -10.08
N ALA A 124 -8.06 -9.86 -11.04
CA ALA A 124 -7.10 -8.76 -11.06
C ALA A 124 -7.11 -7.96 -9.75
N ARG A 125 -8.29 -7.52 -9.29
CA ARG A 125 -8.43 -6.77 -8.03
C ARG A 125 -7.88 -7.51 -6.81
N LYS A 126 -8.14 -8.82 -6.71
CA LYS A 126 -7.61 -9.67 -5.64
C LYS A 126 -6.09 -9.78 -5.72
N HIS A 127 -5.55 -10.08 -6.90
CA HIS A 127 -4.11 -10.21 -7.10
C HIS A 127 -3.38 -8.90 -6.80
N VAL A 128 -3.90 -7.75 -7.22
CA VAL A 128 -3.32 -6.43 -6.91
C VAL A 128 -3.22 -6.19 -5.40
N GLY A 129 -4.27 -6.54 -4.65
CA GLY A 129 -4.25 -6.47 -3.19
C GLY A 129 -3.14 -7.34 -2.59
N ASN A 130 -3.02 -8.59 -3.07
CA ASN A 130 -1.98 -9.50 -2.61
C ASN A 130 -0.57 -9.01 -2.99
N ARG A 131 -0.38 -8.46 -4.21
CA ARG A 131 0.89 -7.88 -4.65
C ARG A 131 1.29 -6.69 -3.79
N PHE A 132 0.34 -5.86 -3.40
CA PHE A 132 0.57 -4.74 -2.50
C PHE A 132 1.02 -5.20 -1.12
N GLU A 133 0.30 -6.15 -0.51
CA GLU A 133 0.69 -6.72 0.80
C GLU A 133 2.11 -7.30 0.74
N GLU A 134 2.41 -8.07 -0.30
CA GLU A 134 3.72 -8.69 -0.45
C GLU A 134 4.83 -7.66 -0.72
N LEU A 135 4.58 -6.61 -1.50
CA LEU A 135 5.55 -5.54 -1.73
C LEU A 135 5.96 -4.87 -0.42
N ILE A 136 4.97 -4.44 0.38
CA ILE A 136 5.25 -3.75 1.65
C ILE A 136 5.95 -4.69 2.63
N ARG A 137 5.55 -5.96 2.70
CA ARG A 137 6.20 -6.96 3.56
C ARG A 137 7.65 -7.23 3.14
N THR A 138 7.90 -7.41 1.84
CA THR A 138 9.26 -7.61 1.32
C THR A 138 10.15 -6.39 1.57
N LEU A 139 9.63 -5.18 1.41
CA LEU A 139 10.37 -3.95 1.73
C LEU A 139 10.77 -3.90 3.21
N LEU A 140 9.85 -4.18 4.13
CA LEU A 140 10.12 -4.19 5.57
C LEU A 140 11.10 -5.30 5.96
N SER A 141 10.95 -6.51 5.41
CA SER A 141 11.90 -7.60 5.65
C SER A 141 13.29 -7.32 5.08
N ASN A 142 13.40 -6.66 3.93
CA ASN A 142 14.68 -6.28 3.34
C ASN A 142 15.44 -5.26 4.21
N LEU A 143 14.70 -4.45 4.97
CA LEU A 143 15.23 -3.55 5.99
C LEU A 143 15.54 -4.23 7.33
N GLU A 144 15.49 -5.57 7.37
CA GLU A 144 15.78 -6.38 8.56
C GLU A 144 14.83 -6.09 9.74
N ILE A 145 13.66 -5.54 9.45
CA ILE A 145 12.60 -5.37 10.43
C ILE A 145 11.91 -6.72 10.63
N SER A 146 11.81 -7.17 11.87
CA SER A 146 11.12 -8.41 12.20
C SER A 146 9.63 -8.26 11.93
N ILE A 147 9.08 -9.14 11.08
CA ILE A 147 7.68 -9.09 10.66
C ILE A 147 6.98 -10.44 10.82
N LYS A 148 5.69 -10.42 11.15
CA LYS A 148 4.85 -11.62 11.23
C LYS A 148 3.39 -11.28 10.96
N LYS A 149 2.69 -12.15 10.22
CA LYS A 149 1.23 -12.07 10.10
C LYS A 149 0.60 -12.66 11.36
N VAL A 150 -0.18 -11.87 12.07
CA VAL A 150 -0.87 -12.27 13.30
C VAL A 150 -2.35 -11.94 13.18
N VAL A 151 -3.21 -12.84 13.64
CA VAL A 151 -4.65 -12.59 13.69
C VAL A 151 -5.09 -12.68 15.14
N LEU A 152 -5.26 -11.53 15.78
CA LEU A 152 -5.75 -11.48 17.15
C LEU A 152 -7.20 -11.96 17.18
N SER A 153 -7.48 -12.96 17.99
CA SER A 153 -8.78 -13.61 18.10
C SER A 153 -9.40 -13.27 19.44
N ILE A 154 -10.43 -12.42 19.41
CA ILE A 154 -11.14 -11.96 20.61
C ILE A 154 -12.33 -12.91 20.85
N PRO A 155 -12.32 -13.72 21.92
CA PRO A 155 -13.44 -14.60 22.24
C PRO A 155 -14.66 -13.80 22.68
N TYR A 156 -15.85 -14.28 22.34
CA TYR A 156 -17.13 -13.80 22.86
C TYR A 156 -18.11 -14.96 23.01
N GLU A 157 -18.96 -14.88 24.04
CA GLU A 157 -19.95 -15.91 24.37
C GLU A 157 -21.18 -15.82 23.45
N THR A 158 -21.71 -16.97 23.07
CA THR A 158 -23.01 -17.12 22.37
C THR A 158 -23.77 -18.31 22.92
N ASP A 159 -25.07 -18.41 22.64
CA ASP A 159 -25.90 -19.56 23.04
C ASP A 159 -25.39 -20.90 22.47
N GLU A 160 -24.61 -20.86 21.38
CA GLU A 160 -23.98 -22.03 20.73
C GLU A 160 -22.54 -22.30 21.24
N GLY A 161 -22.09 -21.58 22.27
CA GLY A 161 -20.73 -21.64 22.81
C GLY A 161 -19.85 -20.44 22.43
N ASN A 162 -18.54 -20.57 22.64
CA ASN A 162 -17.57 -19.49 22.39
C ASN A 162 -17.31 -19.29 20.89
N LYS A 163 -17.51 -18.07 20.40
CA LYS A 163 -17.11 -17.63 19.05
C LYS A 163 -15.94 -16.65 19.16
N TYR A 164 -15.30 -16.35 18.02
CA TYR A 164 -14.12 -15.49 17.97
C TYR A 164 -14.28 -14.40 16.92
N TYR A 165 -14.12 -13.14 17.34
CA TYR A 165 -13.91 -12.04 16.42
C TYR A 165 -12.44 -11.98 16.01
N ARG A 166 -12.17 -11.98 14.70
CA ARG A 166 -10.80 -11.95 14.18
C ARG A 166 -10.43 -10.53 13.77
N CYS A 167 -9.50 -9.93 14.50
CA CYS A 167 -8.84 -8.70 14.07
C CYS A 167 -7.81 -9.10 13.00
N GLU A 168 -8.19 -8.93 11.74
CA GLU A 168 -7.32 -9.20 10.60
C GLU A 168 -6.26 -8.11 10.51
N THR A 169 -5.12 -8.33 11.18
CA THR A 169 -3.94 -7.52 10.95
C THR A 169 -3.17 -8.04 9.74
N ASP A 170 -2.75 -7.14 8.86
CA ASP A 170 -2.04 -7.55 7.64
C ASP A 170 -0.61 -7.97 7.99
N VAL A 171 0.07 -7.20 8.85
CA VAL A 171 1.37 -7.57 9.42
C VAL A 171 1.63 -6.86 10.76
N ILE A 172 2.33 -7.50 11.67
CA ILE A 172 2.93 -6.89 12.86
C ILE A 172 4.42 -6.75 12.62
N ILE A 173 4.97 -5.58 12.95
CA ILE A 173 6.41 -5.31 12.94
C ILE A 173 6.93 -5.11 14.36
N SER A 174 8.18 -5.52 14.58
CA SER A 174 8.76 -5.61 15.92
C SER A 174 10.17 -5.05 15.99
N PRO A 175 10.54 -4.40 17.11
CA PRO A 175 11.91 -3.96 17.37
C PRO A 175 12.79 -5.09 17.90
N PHE A 176 12.22 -6.28 18.14
CA PHE A 176 12.96 -7.46 18.58
C PHE A 176 13.37 -8.31 17.37
N GLU A 177 14.28 -9.27 17.57
CA GLU A 177 14.66 -10.24 16.53
C GLU A 177 13.46 -11.02 15.97
N SER A 178 12.44 -11.26 16.82
CA SER A 178 11.21 -11.95 16.43
C SER A 178 9.98 -11.23 16.99
N VAL A 179 8.88 -11.27 16.22
CA VAL A 179 7.57 -10.79 16.67
C VAL A 179 7.09 -11.61 17.86
N LYS A 180 6.85 -10.92 18.98
CA LYS A 180 6.38 -11.45 20.27
C LYS A 180 4.86 -11.56 20.35
N SER A 181 4.12 -10.82 19.51
CA SER A 181 2.66 -10.93 19.41
C SER A 181 2.18 -12.28 18.86
N ASP A 182 1.00 -12.68 19.30
CA ASP A 182 0.33 -13.92 18.90
C ASP A 182 -1.19 -13.74 18.77
N ALA A 183 -1.93 -14.85 18.65
CA ALA A 183 -3.37 -14.82 18.46
C ALA A 183 -4.16 -14.29 19.67
N THR A 184 -3.51 -14.12 20.82
CA THR A 184 -4.14 -13.73 22.10
C THR A 184 -3.53 -12.48 22.73
N SER A 185 -2.38 -12.03 22.26
CA SER A 185 -1.67 -10.87 22.83
C SER A 185 -0.99 -10.04 21.76
N ILE A 186 -0.90 -8.73 21.99
CA ILE A 186 -0.09 -7.80 21.20
C ILE A 186 0.97 -7.20 22.10
N ASN A 187 2.24 -7.22 21.72
CA ASN A 187 3.27 -6.59 22.53
C ASN A 187 3.19 -5.06 22.42
N GLN A 188 3.27 -4.33 23.54
CA GLN A 188 3.19 -2.86 23.58
C GLN A 188 4.25 -2.13 22.73
N ASN A 189 5.41 -2.77 22.49
CA ASN A 189 6.49 -2.22 21.69
C ASN A 189 6.40 -2.65 20.22
N GLU A 190 5.36 -3.37 19.80
CA GLU A 190 5.14 -3.75 18.41
C GLU A 190 4.15 -2.81 17.74
N ILE A 191 4.12 -2.84 16.40
CA ILE A 191 3.26 -1.98 15.61
C ILE A 191 2.44 -2.87 14.70
N VAL A 192 1.12 -2.71 14.78
CA VAL A 192 0.18 -3.32 13.85
C VAL A 192 0.10 -2.47 12.59
N VAL A 193 0.33 -3.08 11.44
CA VAL A 193 0.26 -2.43 10.13
C VAL A 193 -0.94 -2.98 9.38
N SER A 194 -1.87 -2.10 8.98
CA SER A 194 -2.94 -2.47 8.04
C SER A 194 -2.65 -1.93 6.66
N LEU A 195 -2.77 -2.80 5.66
CA LEU A 195 -2.46 -2.58 4.26
C LEU A 195 -3.75 -2.61 3.43
N LYS A 196 -3.99 -1.57 2.65
CA LYS A 196 -5.17 -1.52 1.76
C LYS A 196 -4.83 -0.86 0.42
N THR A 197 -5.23 -1.47 -0.68
CA THR A 197 -5.15 -0.76 -1.98
C THR A 197 -6.16 0.39 -2.05
N THR A 198 -7.36 0.18 -1.49
CA THR A 198 -8.46 1.16 -1.48
C THR A 198 -9.01 1.35 -0.08
N THR A 199 -9.38 2.58 0.29
CA THR A 199 -9.88 2.89 1.63
C THR A 199 -11.40 2.87 1.73
N LYS A 200 -12.15 3.52 0.83
CA LYS A 200 -13.64 3.52 0.73
C LYS A 200 -14.41 3.14 2.03
N ASP A 201 -15.26 2.12 1.95
CA ASP A 201 -16.08 1.53 3.00
C ASP A 201 -15.29 0.62 3.94
N ARG A 202 -14.03 0.30 3.60
CA ARG A 202 -13.15 -0.58 4.39
C ARG A 202 -12.24 0.17 5.37
N MET A 203 -12.17 1.49 5.27
CA MET A 203 -11.42 2.37 6.17
C MET A 203 -11.86 2.25 7.64
N PRO A 204 -13.16 2.16 8.00
CA PRO A 204 -13.58 2.08 9.39
C PRO A 204 -12.94 0.89 10.15
N LYS A 205 -12.68 -0.22 9.44
CA LYS A 205 -12.21 -1.46 10.05
C LYS A 205 -10.92 -1.30 10.84
N ILE A 206 -9.94 -0.51 10.36
CA ILE A 206 -8.67 -0.33 11.08
C ILE A 206 -8.85 0.35 12.44
N PHE A 207 -9.80 1.29 12.52
CA PHE A 207 -10.09 2.02 13.75
C PHE A 207 -10.88 1.15 14.74
N ILE A 208 -11.86 0.41 14.24
CA ILE A 208 -12.64 -0.56 15.05
C ILE A 208 -11.70 -1.64 15.59
N ASP A 209 -10.86 -2.22 14.74
CA ASP A 209 -9.90 -3.24 15.14
C ASP A 209 -8.93 -2.67 16.19
N LYS A 210 -8.43 -1.43 16.05
CA LYS A 210 -7.59 -0.79 17.09
C LYS A 210 -8.29 -0.76 18.45
N VAL A 211 -9.51 -0.22 18.52
CA VAL A 211 -10.26 -0.13 19.77
C VAL A 211 -10.52 -1.50 20.39
N LEU A 212 -10.87 -2.49 19.56
CA LEU A 212 -11.10 -3.86 20.03
C LEU A 212 -9.83 -4.52 20.54
N MET A 213 -8.71 -4.36 19.82
CA MET A 213 -7.40 -4.87 20.23
C MET A 213 -7.00 -4.25 21.58
N GLU A 214 -7.00 -2.93 21.71
CA GLU A 214 -6.63 -2.22 22.95
C GLU A 214 -7.48 -2.65 24.15
N ARG A 215 -8.80 -2.75 23.94
CA ARG A 215 -9.72 -3.19 24.99
C ARG A 215 -9.47 -4.64 25.40
N PHE A 216 -9.12 -5.51 24.46
CA PHE A 216 -8.89 -6.92 24.74
C PHE A 216 -7.54 -7.18 25.41
N VAL A 217 -6.46 -6.55 24.92
CA VAL A 217 -5.10 -6.76 25.48
C VAL A 217 -4.82 -5.91 26.71
N GLY A 218 -5.66 -4.91 27.01
CA GLY A 218 -5.59 -4.12 28.24
C GLY A 218 -4.53 -3.02 28.25
N HIS A 219 -3.95 -2.69 27.10
CA HIS A 219 -3.00 -1.58 26.94
C HIS A 219 -3.13 -0.94 25.55
N PRO A 220 -2.59 0.28 25.35
CA PRO A 220 -2.56 0.92 24.04
C PRO A 220 -1.84 0.07 22.99
N VAL A 221 -2.35 0.05 21.77
CA VAL A 221 -1.80 -0.70 20.63
C VAL A 221 -1.46 0.29 19.53
N ARG A 222 -0.19 0.26 19.11
CA ARG A 222 0.29 1.12 18.03
C ARG A 222 -0.19 0.55 16.70
N VAL A 223 -0.94 1.35 15.96
CA VAL A 223 -1.52 0.95 14.67
C VAL A 223 -1.21 2.02 13.63
N VAL A 224 -0.73 1.58 12.46
CA VAL A 224 -0.55 2.40 11.27
C VAL A 224 -1.36 1.84 10.11
N GLY A 225 -1.87 2.74 9.26
CA GLY A 225 -2.47 2.38 7.99
C GLY A 225 -1.53 2.71 6.84
N ILE A 226 -1.41 1.83 5.84
CA ILE A 226 -0.69 2.11 4.59
C ILE A 226 -1.61 1.78 3.43
N SER A 227 -1.74 2.71 2.49
CA SER A 227 -2.60 2.54 1.34
C SER A 227 -1.99 2.99 0.02
N GLN A 228 -2.50 2.45 -1.08
CA GLN A 228 -2.09 2.91 -2.40
C GLN A 228 -2.70 4.28 -2.75
N ASN A 229 -3.97 4.52 -2.41
CA ASN A 229 -4.88 5.52 -3.02
C ASN A 229 -5.24 5.15 -4.47
N ASP A 230 -5.96 4.03 -4.63
CA ASP A 230 -6.53 3.65 -5.92
C ASP A 230 -7.48 4.73 -6.44
N ILE A 231 -7.23 5.20 -7.66
CA ILE A 231 -8.02 6.19 -8.37
C ILE A 231 -8.97 5.50 -9.32
N GLN A 232 -10.23 5.88 -9.29
CA GLN A 232 -11.28 5.21 -10.05
C GLN A 232 -11.92 6.14 -11.06
N ARG A 233 -12.18 5.63 -12.26
CA ARG A 233 -12.89 6.35 -13.30
C ARG A 233 -14.36 6.52 -12.91
N LYS A 234 -14.97 7.64 -13.31
CA LYS A 234 -16.41 7.86 -13.27
C LYS A 234 -16.96 7.70 -14.68
N GLU A 235 -17.80 6.68 -14.89
CA GLU A 235 -18.30 6.32 -16.22
C GLU A 235 -19.56 7.09 -16.65
N ASP A 236 -20.12 7.93 -15.77
CA ASP A 236 -21.53 8.32 -15.83
C ASP A 236 -21.85 9.60 -16.64
N THR A 237 -20.86 10.31 -17.19
CA THR A 237 -21.10 11.66 -17.76
C THR A 237 -20.62 11.90 -19.19
N GLY A 238 -20.13 10.89 -19.91
CA GLY A 238 -19.49 11.10 -21.24
C GLY A 238 -18.18 11.91 -21.19
N GLU A 239 -17.94 12.63 -20.09
CA GLU A 239 -16.69 13.29 -19.72
C GLU A 239 -15.78 12.35 -18.93
N ILE A 240 -14.48 12.38 -19.23
CA ILE A 240 -13.46 11.63 -18.51
C ILE A 240 -13.23 12.27 -17.14
N LYS A 241 -13.67 11.58 -16.09
CA LYS A 241 -13.51 12.00 -14.70
C LYS A 241 -12.92 10.87 -13.86
N ILE A 242 -12.20 11.25 -12.80
CA ILE A 242 -11.69 10.33 -11.80
C ILE A 242 -12.18 10.71 -10.40
N SER A 243 -12.10 9.75 -9.47
CA SER A 243 -12.31 9.97 -8.05
C SER A 243 -11.32 9.16 -7.23
N SER A 244 -10.82 9.78 -6.16
CA SER A 244 -10.07 9.09 -5.12
C SER A 244 -11.01 8.26 -4.26
N THR A 245 -10.47 7.18 -3.70
CA THR A 245 -11.14 6.31 -2.73
C THR A 245 -11.05 6.80 -1.29
N PHE A 246 -10.37 7.93 -1.05
CA PHE A 246 -10.22 8.52 0.28
C PHE A 246 -11.48 9.27 0.71
N VAL A 247 -12.12 8.78 1.78
CA VAL A 247 -13.33 9.38 2.38
C VAL A 247 -12.90 10.28 3.55
N SER A 248 -12.43 11.49 3.21
CA SER A 248 -11.74 12.39 4.15
C SER A 248 -12.56 12.73 5.40
N ASN A 249 -13.81 13.19 5.24
CA ASN A 249 -14.64 13.57 6.40
C ASN A 249 -14.81 12.42 7.39
N LEU A 250 -15.00 11.20 6.87
CA LEU A 250 -15.18 10.01 7.69
C LEU A 250 -13.88 9.60 8.40
N PHE A 251 -12.72 9.74 7.74
CA PHE A 251 -11.41 9.56 8.37
C PHE A 251 -11.25 10.43 9.63
N MET A 252 -11.64 11.71 9.55
CA MET A 252 -11.54 12.61 10.71
C MET A 252 -12.54 12.30 11.80
N VAL A 253 -13.75 11.82 11.46
CA VAL A 253 -14.71 11.34 12.45
C VAL A 253 -14.10 10.17 13.23
N TYR A 254 -13.52 9.18 12.57
CA TYR A 254 -12.88 8.06 13.26
C TYR A 254 -11.65 8.47 14.06
N THR A 255 -10.81 9.33 13.49
CA THR A 255 -9.61 9.82 14.18
C THR A 255 -9.94 10.59 15.45
N ARG A 256 -11.01 11.40 15.43
CA ARG A 256 -11.42 12.26 16.56
C ARG A 256 -12.25 11.53 17.61
N PHE A 257 -13.13 10.63 17.18
CA PHE A 257 -14.17 10.08 18.06
C PHE A 257 -14.03 8.58 18.32
N LEU A 258 -13.19 7.85 17.57
CA LEU A 258 -13.02 6.41 17.74
C LEU A 258 -11.61 6.06 18.23
N ALA A 259 -10.59 6.30 17.41
CA ALA A 259 -9.19 6.08 17.80
C ALA A 259 -8.24 6.89 16.91
N GLN A 260 -7.17 7.42 17.49
CA GLN A 260 -6.08 8.03 16.73
C GLN A 260 -5.05 6.95 16.35
N LEU A 261 -4.71 6.85 15.06
CA LEU A 261 -3.62 6.00 14.59
C LEU A 261 -2.28 6.71 14.74
N GLU A 262 -1.18 5.95 14.77
CA GLU A 262 0.18 6.54 14.82
C GLU A 262 0.54 7.27 13.52
N GLY A 263 -0.09 6.87 12.41
CA GLY A 263 0.01 7.52 11.12
C GLY A 263 -0.76 6.76 10.04
N TYR A 264 -1.18 7.48 9.00
CA TYR A 264 -1.78 6.89 7.81
C TYR A 264 -0.97 7.29 6.58
N TYR A 265 -0.42 6.32 5.87
CA TYR A 265 0.56 6.55 4.82
C TYR A 265 0.00 6.17 3.46
N TYR A 266 0.33 6.94 2.43
CA TYR A 266 -0.10 6.69 1.07
C TYR A 266 1.07 6.57 0.10
N LEU A 267 1.02 5.61 -0.83
CA LEU A 267 1.91 5.59 -2.00
C LEU A 267 1.61 6.78 -2.92
N ASP A 268 0.33 7.10 -3.09
CA ASP A 268 -0.14 8.28 -3.82
C ASP A 268 -0.99 9.14 -2.89
N LEU A 269 -0.37 10.18 -2.33
CA LEU A 269 -1.00 11.01 -1.31
C LEU A 269 -2.23 11.76 -1.89
N PRO A 270 -3.46 11.52 -1.36
CA PRO A 270 -4.65 12.24 -1.81
C PRO A 270 -4.49 13.74 -1.61
N SER A 271 -4.95 14.57 -2.56
CA SER A 271 -4.84 16.03 -2.46
C SER A 271 -5.42 16.60 -1.17
N LYS A 272 -6.55 16.05 -0.71
CA LYS A 272 -7.20 16.45 0.55
C LYS A 272 -6.32 16.21 1.79
N ALA A 273 -5.38 15.27 1.73
CA ALA A 273 -4.47 14.98 2.83
C ALA A 273 -3.46 16.12 3.09
N LEU A 274 -3.27 17.03 2.13
CA LEU A 274 -2.39 18.20 2.29
C LEU A 274 -3.03 19.32 3.13
N GLU A 275 -4.36 19.31 3.25
CA GLU A 275 -5.12 20.31 3.99
C GLU A 275 -5.18 20.00 5.49
N ARG A 276 -5.34 21.03 6.33
CA ARG A 276 -5.68 20.83 7.74
C ARG A 276 -7.13 20.35 7.86
N PRO A 277 -7.46 19.45 8.81
CA PRO A 277 -6.57 18.83 9.79
C PRO A 277 -5.86 17.54 9.31
N PHE A 278 -6.09 17.10 8.07
CA PHE A 278 -5.61 15.80 7.56
C PHE A 278 -4.09 15.67 7.53
N ASN A 279 -3.37 16.75 7.19
CA ASN A 279 -1.91 16.77 7.10
C ASN A 279 -1.17 16.53 8.42
N GLN A 280 -1.90 16.44 9.54
CA GLN A 280 -1.38 16.07 10.85
C GLN A 280 -1.36 14.55 11.07
N HIS A 281 -2.09 13.79 10.25
CA HIS A 281 -2.32 12.36 10.44
C HIS A 281 -1.96 11.53 9.21
N ILE A 282 -1.95 12.16 8.02
CA ILE A 282 -1.79 11.48 6.74
C ILE A 282 -0.49 11.94 6.06
N PHE A 283 0.32 10.99 5.63
CA PHE A 283 1.67 11.24 5.11
C PHE A 283 2.01 10.37 3.89
N THR A 284 3.15 10.63 3.26
CA THR A 284 3.69 9.79 2.18
C THR A 284 4.29 8.49 2.74
N PHE A 285 4.33 7.45 1.91
CA PHE A 285 4.94 6.18 2.30
C PHE A 285 6.44 6.28 2.55
N SER A 286 7.15 7.10 1.78
CA SER A 286 8.56 7.42 2.03
C SER A 286 8.79 7.97 3.44
N LYS A 287 7.86 8.76 4.00
CA LYS A 287 7.93 9.24 5.38
C LYS A 287 7.87 8.08 6.40
N PHE A 288 6.97 7.13 6.18
CA PHE A 288 6.92 5.91 6.99
C PHE A 288 8.24 5.16 6.93
N LEU A 289 8.70 4.84 5.72
CA LEU A 289 9.84 3.96 5.50
C LEU A 289 11.16 4.57 5.99
N LEU A 290 11.43 5.84 5.65
CA LEU A 290 12.72 6.47 5.93
C LEU A 290 12.82 7.08 7.33
N LYS A 291 11.69 7.28 8.03
CA LYS A 291 11.69 8.06 9.28
C LYS A 291 10.79 7.51 10.36
N ASP A 292 9.48 7.46 10.12
CA ASP A 292 8.54 7.27 11.22
C ASP A 292 8.59 5.84 11.78
N VAL A 293 8.81 4.82 10.93
CA VAL A 293 8.93 3.42 11.39
C VAL A 293 10.06 3.24 12.40
N TRP A 294 11.22 3.87 12.16
CA TRP A 294 12.39 3.76 13.03
C TRP A 294 12.19 4.47 14.37
N LYS A 295 11.50 5.61 14.36
CA LYS A 295 11.12 6.31 15.60
C LYS A 295 10.11 5.52 16.42
N MET A 296 9.19 4.81 15.76
CA MET A 296 8.23 3.97 16.47
C MET A 296 8.88 2.69 17.00
N LEU A 297 9.81 2.07 16.27
CA LEU A 297 10.48 0.85 16.73
C LEU A 297 11.52 1.11 17.84
N ASN A 298 12.16 2.30 17.84
CA ASN A 298 13.08 2.73 18.89
C ASN A 298 12.53 3.96 19.65
N PRO A 299 11.44 3.81 20.43
CA PRO A 299 10.81 4.90 21.14
C PRO A 299 11.68 5.44 22.29
#